data_AF-A0A3P1B3Z6-F1
#
_entry.id   AF-A0A3P1B3Z6-F1
#
_cell.length_a   1.000
_cell.length_b   1.000
_cell.length_c   1.000
_cell.angle_alpha   90.00
_cell.angle_beta   90.00
_cell.angle_gamma   90.00
#
_symmetry.space_group_name_H-M   'P 1'
#
loop_
_entity.id
_entity.type
_entity.pdbx_description
1 polymer ?
#
loop_
_entity_poly.entity_id
_entity_poly.type
_entity_poly.pdbx_seq_one_letter_code
_entity_poly.pdbx_strand_id
1 'polypeptide(L)'
;MPPVTIPSISKLAEAPDALGKNKEAVKTLIADSTKKIDDIKKKTDELVTYIKAEDYKDDKGAKAQTNKAEIMKLIDDFYVTEGKITTILQPISDGAEETILKDHPLKDYILGSKKVLAQSQNITTLVTDQYNEDVYDIPAIKKQYDSLEKEIKANTAKEFKVSDASLQSKKSSYEVFNKEADNFLATLRKVLRAAETSKTISVAQATEIQNGYQNVVSRYNNFVD
;
A
#
# COMPACT_ATOMS: atom_id res chain seq x y z
N MET A 1 -4.25 14.73 0.12
CA MET A 1 -3.77 13.45 0.64
C MET A 1 -3.61 13.58 2.15
N PRO A 2 -4.33 12.82 2.98
CA PRO A 2 -3.91 12.65 4.35
C PRO A 2 -2.54 11.94 4.34
N PRO A 3 -1.56 12.40 5.12
CA PRO A 3 -0.28 11.73 5.20
C PRO A 3 -0.51 10.35 5.82
N VAL A 4 -0.03 9.31 5.15
CA VAL A 4 0.28 8.07 5.83
C VAL A 4 1.39 8.43 6.81
N THR A 5 1.05 8.60 8.08
CA THR A 5 2.04 8.68 9.15
C THR A 5 2.67 7.30 9.27
N ILE A 6 3.67 7.05 8.44
CA ILE A 6 4.69 6.04 8.72
C ILE A 6 5.35 6.53 10.01
N PRO A 7 5.34 5.77 11.12
CA PRO A 7 6.09 6.14 12.31
C PRO A 7 7.51 6.48 11.87
N SER A 8 8.01 7.67 12.22
CA SER A 8 9.36 8.07 11.88
C SER A 8 10.33 7.03 12.42
N ILE A 9 10.83 6.16 11.54
CA ILE A 9 11.77 5.08 11.86
C ILE A 9 13.07 5.67 12.43
N SER A 10 13.30 6.98 12.21
CA SER A 10 14.40 7.78 12.77
C SER A 10 14.49 7.75 14.31
N LYS A 11 13.52 7.20 15.04
CA LYS A 11 13.58 7.02 16.50
C LYS A 11 14.01 5.63 16.97
N LEU A 12 14.18 4.66 16.07
CA LEU A 12 14.74 3.35 16.43
C LEU A 12 16.28 3.41 16.35
N ALA A 13 16.90 3.90 17.43
CA ALA A 13 18.36 3.85 17.57
C ALA A 13 18.91 2.41 17.47
N GLU A 14 18.07 1.42 17.80
CA GLU A 14 18.31 0.00 17.57
C GLU A 14 17.05 -0.68 17.02
N ALA A 15 17.25 -1.56 16.04
CA ALA A 15 16.18 -2.36 15.45
C ALA A 15 15.64 -3.37 16.51
N PRO A 16 14.31 -3.55 16.68
CA PRO A 16 13.76 -4.38 17.76
C PRO A 16 14.24 -5.83 17.73
N ASP A 17 14.41 -6.47 18.89
CA ASP A 17 14.82 -7.87 18.98
C ASP A 17 13.80 -8.85 18.38
N ALA A 18 12.53 -8.42 18.28
CA ALA A 18 11.47 -9.13 17.56
C ALA A 18 11.79 -9.36 16.07
N LEU A 19 12.75 -8.61 15.50
CA LEU A 19 13.24 -8.82 14.13
C LEU A 19 14.15 -10.04 14.02
N GLY A 20 14.69 -10.54 15.14
CA GLY A 20 15.59 -11.68 15.19
C GLY A 20 16.71 -11.58 14.15
N LYS A 21 16.83 -12.61 13.30
CA LYS A 21 17.83 -12.67 12.22
C LYS A 21 17.72 -11.56 11.17
N ASN A 22 16.58 -10.88 11.08
CA ASN A 22 16.34 -9.81 10.10
C ASN A 22 16.81 -8.43 10.59
N LYS A 23 17.27 -8.31 11.85
CA LYS A 23 17.64 -7.04 12.51
C LYS A 23 18.63 -6.20 11.68
N GLU A 24 19.74 -6.81 11.24
CA GLU A 24 20.76 -6.10 10.45
C GLU A 24 20.25 -5.74 9.04
N ALA A 25 19.54 -6.65 8.37
CA ALA A 25 18.99 -6.40 7.04
C ALA A 25 18.01 -5.21 7.05
N VAL A 26 17.11 -5.16 8.04
CA VAL A 26 16.16 -4.05 8.21
C VAL A 26 16.90 -2.75 8.51
N LYS A 27 17.90 -2.77 9.41
CA LYS A 27 18.74 -1.61 9.73
C LYS A 27 19.43 -1.05 8.48
N THR A 28 20.03 -1.91 7.65
CA THR A 28 20.66 -1.49 6.39
C THR A 28 19.65 -0.87 5.43
N LEU A 29 18.49 -1.48 5.24
CA LEU A 29 17.45 -0.95 4.35
C LEU A 29 16.91 0.41 4.82
N ILE A 30 16.74 0.62 6.12
CA ILE A 30 16.32 1.91 6.69
C ILE A 30 17.39 2.97 6.46
N ALA A 31 18.68 2.65 6.67
CA ALA A 31 19.77 3.58 6.43
C ALA A 31 19.86 3.96 4.94
N ASP A 32 19.66 2.98 4.05
CA ASP A 32 19.63 3.18 2.61
C ASP A 32 18.41 4.04 2.17
N SER A 33 17.23 3.79 2.74
CA SER A 33 16.02 4.59 2.52
C SER A 33 16.21 6.05 2.98
N THR A 34 16.80 6.25 4.16
CA THR A 34 17.13 7.58 4.71
C THR A 34 18.09 8.33 3.78
N LYS A 35 19.14 7.66 3.32
CA LYS A 35 20.10 8.24 2.38
C LYS A 35 19.44 8.68 1.07
N LYS A 36 18.55 7.85 0.50
CA LYS A 36 17.81 8.21 -0.72
C LYS A 36 16.95 9.46 -0.54
N ILE A 37 16.28 9.61 0.61
CA ILE A 37 15.53 10.83 0.93
C ILE A 37 16.45 12.06 0.93
N ASP A 38 17.63 11.96 1.53
CA ASP A 38 18.59 13.06 1.57
C ASP A 38 19.15 13.38 0.17
N ASP A 39 19.42 12.37 -0.65
CA ASP A 39 19.83 12.54 -2.05
C ASP A 39 18.72 13.20 -2.90
N ILE A 40 17.45 12.82 -2.72
CA ILE A 40 16.30 13.47 -3.37
C ILE A 40 16.22 14.94 -2.99
N LYS A 41 16.32 15.27 -1.69
CA LYS A 41 16.30 16.67 -1.21
C LYS A 41 17.44 17.47 -1.84
N LYS A 42 18.66 16.94 -1.77
CA LYS A 42 19.84 17.59 -2.35
C LYS A 42 19.67 17.87 -3.84
N LYS A 43 19.18 16.89 -4.62
CA LYS A 43 18.94 17.07 -6.05
C LYS A 43 17.81 18.04 -6.37
N THR A 44 16.78 18.07 -5.54
CA THR A 44 15.72 19.07 -5.62
C THR A 44 16.27 20.47 -5.36
N ASP A 45 17.12 20.65 -4.35
CA ASP A 45 17.76 21.93 -4.03
C ASP A 45 18.71 22.39 -5.16
N GLU A 46 19.46 21.47 -5.77
CA GLU A 46 20.28 21.74 -6.95
C GLU A 46 19.43 22.24 -8.13
N LEU A 47 18.30 21.60 -8.40
CA LEU A 47 17.35 22.01 -9.43
C LEU A 47 16.74 23.39 -9.13
N VAL A 48 16.33 23.64 -7.88
CA VAL A 48 15.78 24.93 -7.45
C VAL A 48 16.82 26.04 -7.62
N THR A 49 18.07 25.79 -7.25
CA THR A 49 19.17 26.76 -7.39
C THR A 49 19.42 27.09 -8.86
N TYR A 50 19.49 26.07 -9.71
CA TYR A 50 19.63 26.22 -11.16
C TYR A 50 18.47 27.03 -11.78
N ILE A 51 17.23 26.78 -11.36
CA ILE A 51 16.06 27.56 -11.85
C ILE A 51 16.16 29.01 -11.39
N LYS A 52 16.50 29.27 -10.12
CA LYS A 52 16.62 30.62 -9.56
C LYS A 52 17.74 31.44 -10.20
N ALA A 53 18.83 30.80 -10.57
CA ALA A 53 19.94 31.44 -11.30
C ALA A 53 19.62 31.71 -12.77
N GLU A 54 18.49 31.21 -13.27
CA GLU A 54 18.08 31.26 -14.67
C GLU A 54 19.06 30.57 -15.65
N ASP A 55 19.93 29.68 -15.15
CA ASP A 55 20.94 28.90 -15.90
C ASP A 55 20.32 28.13 -17.09
N TYR A 56 19.02 27.82 -17.00
CA TYR A 56 18.27 27.18 -18.08
C TYR A 56 18.23 27.99 -19.38
N LYS A 57 18.48 29.30 -19.33
CA LYS A 57 18.61 30.15 -20.50
C LYS A 57 19.91 29.86 -21.25
N ASP A 58 20.96 29.44 -20.54
CA ASP A 58 22.29 29.21 -21.10
C ASP A 58 22.44 27.80 -21.69
N ASP A 59 21.88 26.78 -21.03
CA ASP A 59 21.96 25.39 -21.47
C ASP A 59 20.67 24.86 -22.13
N LYS A 60 19.70 25.74 -22.36
CA LYS A 60 18.37 25.43 -22.91
C LYS A 60 17.59 24.39 -22.11
N GLY A 61 17.82 24.29 -20.80
CA GLY A 61 17.09 23.37 -19.92
C GLY A 61 17.72 21.99 -19.78
N ALA A 62 18.89 21.74 -20.35
CA ALA A 62 19.51 20.41 -20.38
C ALA A 62 19.78 19.84 -18.98
N LYS A 63 20.32 20.66 -18.08
CA LYS A 63 20.56 20.27 -16.68
C LYS A 63 19.26 20.07 -15.90
N ALA A 64 18.21 20.84 -16.22
CA ALA A 64 16.88 20.65 -15.63
C ALA A 64 16.32 19.25 -15.93
N GLN A 65 16.41 18.81 -17.19
CA GLN A 65 15.94 17.48 -17.61
C GLN A 65 16.75 16.37 -16.95
N THR A 66 18.07 16.54 -16.88
CA THR A 66 18.96 15.58 -16.22
C THR A 66 18.61 15.44 -14.74
N ASN A 67 18.51 16.56 -14.01
CA ASN A 67 18.14 16.54 -12.60
C ASN A 67 16.75 15.93 -12.37
N LYS A 68 15.77 16.23 -13.24
CA LYS A 68 14.43 15.63 -13.16
C LYS A 68 14.50 14.11 -13.29
N ALA A 69 15.22 13.59 -14.29
CA ALA A 69 15.37 12.16 -14.49
C ALA A 69 16.08 11.47 -13.30
N GLU A 70 17.12 12.10 -12.75
CA GLU A 70 17.81 11.60 -11.55
C GLU A 70 16.90 11.58 -10.32
N ILE A 71 16.10 12.64 -10.10
CA ILE A 71 15.13 12.72 -9.00
C ILE A 71 14.08 11.61 -9.14
N MET A 72 13.51 11.41 -10.33
CA MET A 72 12.53 10.35 -10.57
C MET A 72 13.11 8.98 -10.29
N LYS A 73 14.34 8.70 -10.77
CA LYS A 73 15.02 7.44 -10.48
C LYS A 73 15.26 7.23 -8.98
N LEU A 74 15.68 8.26 -8.25
CA LEU A 74 15.88 8.18 -6.80
C LEU A 74 14.56 7.88 -6.05
N ILE A 75 13.44 8.43 -6.54
CA ILE A 75 12.11 8.14 -6.01
C ILE A 75 11.74 6.68 -6.26
N ASP A 76 11.98 6.15 -7.46
CA ASP A 76 11.72 4.74 -7.79
C ASP A 76 12.56 3.81 -6.91
N ASP A 77 13.86 4.08 -6.79
CA ASP A 77 14.80 3.31 -5.95
C ASP A 77 14.40 3.37 -4.45
N PHE A 78 13.83 4.49 -4.00
CA PHE A 78 13.26 4.63 -2.66
C PHE A 78 12.08 3.69 -2.45
N TYR A 79 11.10 3.70 -3.35
CA TYR A 79 9.93 2.81 -3.25
C TYR A 79 10.30 1.33 -3.34
N VAL A 80 11.29 0.95 -4.15
CA VAL A 80 11.85 -0.41 -4.17
C VAL A 80 12.44 -0.80 -2.81
N THR A 81 13.11 0.12 -2.13
CA THR A 81 13.69 -0.12 -0.79
C THR A 81 12.60 -0.30 0.25
N GLU A 82 11.57 0.56 0.24
CA GLU A 82 10.40 0.45 1.12
C GLU A 82 9.63 -0.86 0.92
N GLY A 83 9.51 -1.32 -0.33
CA GLY A 83 8.91 -2.62 -0.65
C GLY A 83 9.66 -3.80 -0.01
N LYS A 84 11.00 -3.76 0.02
CA LYS A 84 11.83 -4.77 0.70
C LYS A 84 11.65 -4.73 2.21
N ILE A 85 11.60 -3.54 2.81
CA ILE A 85 11.34 -3.37 4.25
C ILE A 85 9.98 -3.99 4.59
N THR A 86 8.94 -3.63 3.84
CA THR A 86 7.57 -4.16 4.02
C THR A 86 7.53 -5.67 3.91
N THR A 87 8.20 -6.26 2.90
CA THR A 87 8.28 -7.72 2.71
C THR A 87 8.87 -8.44 3.92
N ILE A 88 9.85 -7.84 4.60
CA ILE A 88 10.47 -8.43 5.80
C ILE A 88 9.58 -8.24 7.04
N LEU A 89 8.99 -7.05 7.21
CA LEU A 89 8.22 -6.70 8.41
C LEU A 89 6.83 -7.32 8.43
N GLN A 90 6.18 -7.48 7.27
CA GLN A 90 4.82 -8.00 7.16
C GLN A 90 4.63 -9.36 7.87
N PRO A 91 5.40 -10.43 7.57
CA PRO A 91 5.21 -11.72 8.22
C PRO A 91 5.50 -11.69 9.74
N ILE A 92 6.41 -10.81 10.19
CA ILE A 92 6.72 -10.63 11.62
C ILE A 92 5.53 -9.97 12.32
N SER A 93 4.97 -8.93 11.71
CA SER A 93 3.77 -8.24 12.18
C SER A 93 2.57 -9.18 12.22
N ASP A 94 2.35 -9.97 11.16
CA ASP A 94 1.26 -10.95 11.09
C ASP A 94 1.40 -12.02 12.19
N GLY A 95 2.59 -12.56 12.42
CA GLY A 95 2.82 -13.54 13.50
C GLY A 95 2.68 -12.95 14.90
N ALA A 96 3.11 -11.70 15.11
CA ALA A 96 2.92 -11.00 16.36
C ALA A 96 1.44 -10.72 16.64
N GLU A 97 0.70 -10.26 15.64
CA GLU A 97 -0.74 -10.02 15.73
C GLU A 97 -1.51 -11.33 16.00
N GLU A 98 -1.16 -12.42 15.32
CA GLU A 98 -1.78 -13.72 15.61
C GLU A 98 -1.55 -14.17 17.06
N THR A 99 -0.35 -13.91 17.60
CA THR A 99 0.00 -14.23 18.99
C THR A 99 -0.76 -13.35 19.98
N ILE A 100 -0.86 -12.04 19.73
CA ILE A 100 -1.60 -11.10 20.58
C ILE A 100 -3.09 -11.43 20.57
N LEU A 101 -3.63 -11.74 19.40
CA LEU A 101 -5.05 -12.05 19.23
C LEU A 101 -5.41 -13.49 19.60
N LYS A 102 -4.46 -14.34 20.02
CA LYS A 102 -4.70 -15.79 20.19
C LYS A 102 -5.93 -16.14 21.04
N ASP A 103 -6.20 -15.34 22.08
CA ASP A 103 -7.33 -15.50 23.00
C ASP A 103 -8.41 -14.42 22.78
N HIS A 104 -8.26 -13.56 21.77
CA HIS A 104 -9.17 -12.46 21.51
C HIS A 104 -10.43 -12.95 20.78
N PRO A 105 -11.65 -12.64 21.27
CA PRO A 105 -12.89 -13.13 20.66
C PRO A 105 -13.10 -12.71 19.18
N LEU A 106 -12.41 -11.65 18.73
CA LEU A 106 -12.47 -11.18 17.35
C LEU A 106 -11.33 -11.69 16.44
N LYS A 107 -10.42 -12.54 16.93
CA LYS A 107 -9.22 -12.97 16.20
C LYS A 107 -9.49 -13.30 14.73
N ASP A 108 -10.38 -14.25 14.49
CA ASP A 108 -10.61 -14.80 13.16
C ASP A 108 -11.26 -13.81 12.20
N TYR A 109 -11.99 -12.83 12.73
CA TYR A 109 -12.62 -11.76 11.96
C TYR A 109 -11.58 -10.67 11.62
N ILE A 110 -10.72 -10.31 12.58
CA ILE A 110 -9.63 -9.35 12.37
C ILE A 110 -8.65 -9.88 11.32
N LEU A 111 -8.14 -11.11 11.51
CA LEU A 111 -7.18 -11.71 10.58
C LEU A 111 -7.77 -11.91 9.18
N GLY A 112 -9.03 -12.34 9.09
CA GLY A 112 -9.75 -12.47 7.82
C GLY A 112 -9.90 -11.13 7.09
N SER A 113 -10.36 -10.10 7.80
CA SER A 113 -10.50 -8.75 7.25
C SER A 113 -9.15 -8.13 6.86
N LYS A 114 -8.09 -8.38 7.63
CA LYS A 114 -6.72 -7.93 7.31
C LYS A 114 -6.23 -8.54 6.00
N LYS A 115 -6.51 -9.81 5.77
CA LYS A 115 -6.13 -10.49 4.51
C LYS A 115 -6.85 -9.92 3.30
N VAL A 116 -8.15 -9.62 3.43
CA VAL A 116 -8.92 -8.90 2.41
C VAL A 116 -8.33 -7.50 2.15
N LEU A 117 -7.97 -6.77 3.21
CA LEU A 117 -7.34 -5.45 3.09
C LEU A 117 -6.01 -5.51 2.35
N ALA A 118 -5.13 -6.45 2.72
CA ALA A 118 -3.82 -6.62 2.09
C ALA A 118 -3.94 -6.98 0.60
N GLN A 119 -4.86 -7.86 0.24
CA GLN A 119 -5.11 -8.17 -1.19
C GLN A 119 -5.68 -6.98 -1.96
N SER A 120 -6.53 -6.17 -1.31
CA SER A 120 -7.06 -4.93 -1.90
C SER A 120 -5.96 -3.90 -2.16
N GLN A 121 -5.02 -3.77 -1.23
CA GLN A 121 -3.82 -2.94 -1.39
C GLN A 121 -2.96 -3.44 -2.55
N ASN A 122 -2.67 -4.75 -2.61
CA ASN A 122 -1.82 -5.33 -3.65
C ASN A 122 -2.36 -5.07 -5.07
N ILE A 123 -3.67 -5.20 -5.27
CA ILE A 123 -4.30 -4.88 -6.56
C ILE A 123 -4.16 -3.39 -6.89
N THR A 124 -4.40 -2.53 -5.91
CA THR A 124 -4.34 -1.06 -6.08
C THR A 124 -2.92 -0.60 -6.43
N THR A 125 -1.92 -1.14 -5.75
CA THR A 125 -0.50 -0.92 -6.06
C THR A 125 -0.18 -1.41 -7.46
N LEU A 126 -0.54 -2.66 -7.80
CA LEU A 126 -0.30 -3.22 -9.14
C LEU A 126 -0.89 -2.36 -10.25
N VAL A 127 -2.12 -1.87 -10.08
CA VAL A 127 -2.77 -0.98 -11.07
C VAL A 127 -2.04 0.36 -11.17
N THR A 128 -1.61 0.92 -10.05
CA THR A 128 -0.91 2.20 -10.00
C THR A 128 0.46 2.10 -10.67
N ASP A 129 1.22 1.05 -10.38
CA ASP A 129 2.54 0.80 -10.97
C ASP A 129 2.41 0.62 -12.49
N GLN A 130 1.49 -0.25 -12.93
CA GLN A 130 1.23 -0.47 -14.35
C GLN A 130 0.77 0.79 -15.09
N TYR A 131 -0.05 1.63 -14.45
CA TYR A 131 -0.48 2.91 -15.02
C TYR A 131 0.69 3.90 -15.14
N ASN A 132 1.54 4.00 -14.12
CA ASN A 132 2.69 4.90 -14.13
C ASN A 132 3.75 4.50 -15.16
N GLU A 133 3.91 3.19 -15.39
CA GLU A 133 4.85 2.63 -16.36
C GLU A 133 4.27 2.55 -17.79
N ASP A 134 2.97 2.82 -17.97
CA ASP A 134 2.22 2.59 -19.21
C ASP A 134 2.32 1.14 -19.73
N VAL A 135 2.36 0.17 -18.81
CA VAL A 135 2.45 -1.27 -19.08
C VAL A 135 1.28 -2.00 -18.44
N TYR A 136 0.26 -2.36 -19.22
CA TYR A 136 -0.97 -2.96 -18.70
C TYR A 136 -1.00 -4.50 -18.86
N ASP A 137 -0.63 -5.22 -17.80
CA ASP A 137 -0.83 -6.67 -17.67
C ASP A 137 -2.20 -6.96 -17.03
N ILE A 138 -3.24 -6.88 -17.86
CA ILE A 138 -4.63 -7.16 -17.47
C ILE A 138 -4.80 -8.60 -16.92
N PRO A 139 -4.18 -9.65 -17.52
CA PRO A 139 -4.19 -10.99 -16.92
C PRO A 139 -3.67 -11.05 -15.48
N ALA A 140 -2.59 -10.34 -15.15
CA ALA A 140 -2.06 -10.31 -13.78
C ALA A 140 -3.04 -9.65 -12.80
N ILE A 141 -3.68 -8.55 -13.20
CA ILE A 141 -4.71 -7.87 -12.38
C ILE A 141 -5.92 -8.81 -12.18
N LYS A 142 -6.37 -9.49 -13.23
CA LYS A 142 -7.48 -10.47 -13.16
C LYS A 142 -7.18 -11.61 -12.19
N LYS A 143 -5.95 -12.13 -12.20
CA LYS A 143 -5.52 -13.19 -11.27
C LYS A 143 -5.63 -12.75 -9.81
N GLN A 144 -5.21 -11.52 -9.50
CA GLN A 144 -5.32 -10.96 -8.15
C GLN A 144 -6.80 -10.71 -7.77
N TYR A 145 -7.60 -10.21 -8.72
CA TYR A 145 -9.05 -10.06 -8.55
C TYR A 145 -9.74 -11.37 -8.16
N ASP A 146 -9.44 -12.47 -8.88
CA ASP A 146 -10.04 -13.79 -8.59
C ASP A 146 -9.62 -14.32 -7.21
N SER A 147 -8.41 -13.97 -6.75
CA SER A 147 -7.95 -14.29 -5.39
C SER A 147 -8.70 -13.47 -4.34
N LEU A 148 -8.86 -12.16 -4.56
CA LEU A 148 -9.60 -11.28 -3.66
C LEU A 148 -11.07 -11.67 -3.55
N GLU A 149 -11.72 -12.04 -4.66
CA GLU A 149 -13.10 -12.51 -4.64
C GLU A 149 -13.30 -13.72 -3.72
N LYS A 150 -12.37 -14.69 -3.78
CA LYS A 150 -12.43 -15.88 -2.91
C LYS A 150 -12.26 -15.49 -1.45
N GLU A 151 -11.36 -14.56 -1.14
CA GLU A 151 -11.11 -14.13 0.22
C GLU A 151 -12.28 -13.35 0.81
N ILE A 152 -12.88 -12.43 0.03
CA ILE A 152 -14.08 -11.69 0.44
C ILE A 152 -15.24 -12.66 0.72
N LYS A 153 -15.44 -13.65 -0.15
CA LYS A 153 -16.47 -14.69 0.05
C LYS A 153 -16.21 -15.49 1.33
N ALA A 154 -14.97 -15.91 1.56
CA ALA A 154 -14.59 -16.65 2.76
C ALA A 154 -14.77 -15.82 4.04
N ASN A 155 -14.41 -14.53 4.03
CA ASN A 155 -14.59 -13.64 5.17
C ASN A 155 -16.09 -13.41 5.42
N THR A 156 -16.85 -13.04 4.39
CA THR A 156 -18.30 -12.76 4.51
C THR A 156 -19.10 -13.98 4.97
N ALA A 157 -18.69 -15.20 4.59
CA ALA A 157 -19.37 -16.43 5.01
C ALA A 157 -19.17 -16.76 6.50
N LYS A 158 -18.20 -16.13 7.19
CA LYS A 158 -18.03 -16.31 8.63
C LYS A 158 -19.17 -15.63 9.38
N GLU A 159 -20.03 -16.44 9.98
CA GLU A 159 -21.09 -15.94 10.85
C GLU A 159 -20.46 -15.28 12.08
N PHE A 160 -20.81 -14.01 12.34
CA PHE A 160 -20.31 -13.28 13.50
C PHE A 160 -20.91 -13.83 14.80
N LYS A 161 -20.17 -14.72 15.45
CA LYS A 161 -20.46 -15.35 16.73
C LYS A 161 -19.42 -14.95 17.75
N VAL A 162 -19.76 -13.91 18.50
CA VAL A 162 -19.00 -13.46 19.67
C VAL A 162 -19.97 -13.48 20.83
N SER A 163 -19.61 -14.03 21.98
CA SER A 163 -20.50 -14.09 23.16
C SER A 163 -20.37 -12.87 24.06
N ASP A 164 -19.26 -12.14 23.94
CA ASP A 164 -19.02 -10.92 24.71
C ASP A 164 -19.99 -9.81 24.28
N ALA A 165 -20.78 -9.32 25.25
CA ALA A 165 -21.78 -8.27 25.03
C ALA A 165 -21.14 -6.93 24.62
N SER A 166 -19.93 -6.63 25.14
CA SER A 166 -19.21 -5.39 24.82
C SER A 166 -18.71 -5.35 23.37
N LEU A 167 -18.56 -6.51 22.74
CA LEU A 167 -18.07 -6.66 21.37
C LEU A 167 -19.20 -6.88 20.34
N GLN A 168 -20.46 -6.96 20.75
CA GLN A 168 -21.59 -7.15 19.82
C GLN A 168 -21.70 -6.03 18.79
N SER A 169 -21.39 -4.79 19.17
CA SER A 169 -21.42 -3.64 18.28
C SER A 169 -20.48 -3.81 17.08
N LYS A 170 -19.40 -4.59 17.23
CA LYS A 170 -18.42 -4.86 16.17
C LYS A 170 -18.97 -5.71 15.04
N LYS A 171 -20.08 -6.42 15.25
CA LYS A 171 -20.79 -7.15 14.19
C LYS A 171 -21.15 -6.24 13.03
N SER A 172 -21.75 -5.09 13.33
CA SER A 172 -22.15 -4.11 12.32
C SER A 172 -20.94 -3.58 11.57
N SER A 173 -19.86 -3.22 12.28
CA SER A 173 -18.61 -2.77 11.65
C SER A 173 -17.99 -3.84 10.74
N TYR A 174 -18.00 -5.11 11.15
CA TYR A 174 -17.51 -6.23 10.35
C TYR A 174 -18.34 -6.43 9.07
N GLU A 175 -19.67 -6.39 9.19
CA GLU A 175 -20.58 -6.50 8.04
C GLU A 175 -20.42 -5.31 7.07
N VAL A 176 -20.25 -4.09 7.60
CA VAL A 176 -19.98 -2.89 6.80
C VAL A 176 -18.63 -2.99 6.08
N PHE A 177 -17.59 -3.51 6.73
CA PHE A 177 -16.31 -3.79 6.09
C PHE A 177 -16.47 -4.76 4.92
N ASN A 178 -17.12 -5.91 5.13
CA ASN A 178 -17.33 -6.90 4.07
C ASN A 178 -18.13 -6.33 2.90
N LYS A 179 -19.16 -5.52 3.19
CA LYS A 179 -19.93 -4.82 2.15
C LYS A 179 -19.06 -3.86 1.33
N GLU A 180 -18.17 -3.11 1.98
CA GLU A 180 -17.29 -2.20 1.25
C GLU A 180 -16.22 -2.93 0.45
N ALA A 181 -15.72 -4.06 0.95
CA ALA A 181 -14.83 -4.92 0.18
C ALA A 181 -15.53 -5.47 -1.09
N ASP A 182 -16.81 -5.86 -0.99
CA ASP A 182 -17.60 -6.29 -2.16
C ASP A 182 -17.87 -5.13 -3.14
N ASN A 183 -18.13 -3.92 -2.64
CA ASN A 183 -18.24 -2.72 -3.48
C ASN A 183 -16.93 -2.46 -4.25
N PHE A 184 -15.79 -2.58 -3.58
CA PHE A 184 -14.48 -2.46 -4.21
C PHE A 184 -14.27 -3.54 -5.29
N LEU A 185 -14.66 -4.79 -5.00
CA LEU A 185 -14.63 -5.87 -5.98
C LEU A 185 -15.54 -5.59 -7.20
N ALA A 186 -16.71 -4.98 -7.00
CA ALA A 186 -17.58 -4.58 -8.10
C ALA A 186 -16.94 -3.50 -8.99
N THR A 187 -16.25 -2.52 -8.38
CA THR A 187 -15.45 -1.51 -9.11
C THR A 187 -14.35 -2.16 -9.94
N LEU A 188 -13.57 -3.08 -9.35
CA LEU A 188 -12.53 -3.82 -10.07
C LEU A 188 -13.11 -4.61 -11.25
N ARG A 189 -14.26 -5.28 -11.05
CA ARG A 189 -14.94 -6.04 -12.12
C ARG A 189 -15.33 -5.14 -13.29
N LYS A 190 -15.84 -3.94 -13.02
CA LYS A 190 -16.18 -2.95 -14.05
C LYS A 190 -14.94 -2.50 -14.83
N VAL A 191 -13.86 -2.17 -14.12
CA VAL A 191 -12.59 -1.74 -14.74
C VAL A 191 -11.98 -2.86 -15.59
N LEU A 192 -11.89 -4.08 -15.07
CA LEU A 192 -11.36 -5.24 -15.80
C LEU A 192 -12.13 -5.51 -17.10
N ARG A 193 -13.46 -5.44 -17.09
CA ARG A 193 -14.27 -5.61 -18.31
C ARG A 193 -13.98 -4.54 -19.36
N ALA A 194 -13.82 -3.30 -18.95
CA ALA A 194 -13.44 -2.22 -19.88
C ALA A 194 -12.03 -2.44 -20.43
N ALA A 195 -11.08 -2.78 -19.55
CA ALA A 195 -9.67 -3.02 -19.89
C ALA A 195 -9.46 -4.26 -20.77
N GLU A 196 -10.33 -5.27 -20.68
CA GLU A 196 -10.32 -6.42 -21.62
C GLU A 196 -10.50 -5.98 -23.08
N THR A 197 -11.23 -4.87 -23.32
CA THR A 197 -11.43 -4.29 -24.65
C THR A 197 -10.38 -3.23 -24.98
N SER A 198 -10.16 -2.25 -24.10
CA SER A 198 -9.25 -1.12 -24.36
C SER A 198 -7.77 -1.49 -24.27
N LYS A 199 -7.43 -2.60 -23.59
CA LYS A 199 -6.05 -3.01 -23.23
C LYS A 199 -5.29 -1.99 -22.37
N THR A 200 -5.99 -1.02 -21.81
CA THR A 200 -5.44 0.05 -20.99
C THR A 200 -6.37 0.35 -19.81
N ILE A 201 -5.82 0.99 -18.78
CA ILE A 201 -6.57 1.53 -17.65
C ILE A 201 -6.45 3.04 -17.70
N SER A 202 -7.57 3.75 -17.79
CA SER A 202 -7.57 5.22 -17.77
C SER A 202 -7.33 5.78 -16.38
N VAL A 203 -6.89 7.03 -16.30
CA VAL A 203 -6.71 7.76 -15.04
C VAL A 203 -7.97 7.77 -14.17
N ALA A 204 -9.15 7.86 -14.80
CA ALA A 204 -10.42 7.84 -14.10
C ALA A 204 -10.67 6.47 -13.44
N GLN A 205 -10.34 5.39 -14.13
CA GLN A 205 -10.46 4.03 -13.60
C GLN A 205 -9.45 3.75 -12.49
N ALA A 206 -8.19 4.18 -12.65
CA ALA A 206 -7.19 4.09 -11.59
C ALA A 206 -7.62 4.87 -10.34
N THR A 207 -8.21 6.06 -10.52
CA THR A 207 -8.76 6.87 -9.43
C THR A 207 -9.98 6.21 -8.76
N GLU A 208 -10.89 5.61 -9.53
CA GLU A 208 -12.03 4.84 -8.99
C GLU A 208 -11.53 3.69 -8.08
N ILE A 209 -10.49 2.96 -8.52
CA ILE A 209 -9.87 1.88 -7.73
C ILE A 209 -9.24 2.43 -6.46
N GLN A 210 -8.43 3.49 -6.56
CA GLN A 210 -7.79 4.11 -5.40
C GLN A 210 -8.82 4.54 -4.35
N ASN A 211 -9.90 5.20 -4.77
CA ASN A 211 -10.97 5.65 -3.87
C ASN A 211 -11.69 4.47 -3.20
N GLY A 212 -12.01 3.43 -3.98
CA GLY A 212 -12.62 2.21 -3.42
C GLY A 212 -11.72 1.55 -2.37
N TYR A 213 -10.41 1.46 -2.62
CA TYR A 213 -9.46 0.94 -1.65
C TYR A 213 -9.40 1.80 -0.37
N GLN A 214 -9.41 3.14 -0.47
CA GLN A 214 -9.43 4.02 0.70
C GLN A 214 -10.69 3.82 1.56
N ASN A 215 -11.84 3.53 0.94
CA ASN A 215 -13.04 3.19 1.70
C ASN A 215 -12.87 1.87 2.46
N VAL A 216 -12.30 0.83 1.83
CA VAL A 216 -12.01 -0.46 2.49
C VAL A 216 -11.08 -0.25 3.69
N VAL A 217 -10.01 0.53 3.54
CA VAL A 217 -9.11 0.93 4.65
C VAL A 217 -9.91 1.58 5.79
N SER A 218 -10.75 2.57 5.47
CA SER A 218 -11.55 3.26 6.47
C SER A 218 -12.48 2.30 7.21
N ARG A 219 -13.16 1.37 6.51
CA ARG A 219 -14.05 0.40 7.17
C ARG A 219 -13.31 -0.62 8.00
N TYR A 220 -12.11 -1.03 7.56
CA TYR A 220 -11.25 -1.91 8.35
C TYR A 220 -10.86 -1.24 9.68
N ASN A 221 -10.39 0.00 9.64
CA ASN A 221 -10.00 0.74 10.84
C ASN A 221 -11.17 0.85 11.82
N ASN A 222 -12.35 1.25 11.34
CA ASN A 222 -13.57 1.30 12.17
C ASN A 222 -13.98 -0.06 12.77
N PHE A 223 -13.59 -1.17 12.15
CA PHE A 223 -13.86 -2.49 12.69
C PHE A 223 -12.87 -2.87 13.79
N VAL A 224 -11.59 -2.59 13.61
CA VAL A 224 -10.55 -2.95 14.59
C VAL A 224 -10.45 -1.98 15.77
N ASP A 225 -10.87 -0.72 15.61
CA ASP A 225 -10.91 0.34 16.64
C ASP A 225 -12.06 0.13 17.64
#